data_AF-A0A804J981-F1
#
_entry.id   AF-A0A804J981-F1
#
_cell.length_a   1.000
_cell.length_b   1.000
_cell.length_c   1.000
_cell.angle_alpha   90.00
_cell.angle_beta   90.00
_cell.angle_gamma   90.00
#
_symmetry.space_group_name_H-M   'P 1'
#
loop_
_entity.id
_entity.type
_entity.pdbx_description
1 polymer ?
#
loop_
_entity_poly.entity_id
_entity_poly.type
_entity_poly.pdbx_seq_one_letter_code
_entity_poly.pdbx_strand_id
1 'polypeptide(L)' 'MAIQQDVKLFNRWSFDDVEVSDISLADYIAVTPPKHATYLPHTAGRYSVKRFRKA' A
#
# COMPACT_ATOMS: atom_id res chain seq x y z
N MET A 1 5.72 -24.90 4.63
CA MET A 1 6.14 -23.65 3.94
C MET A 1 4.90 -23.07 3.29
N ALA A 2 4.33 -22.00 3.85
CA ALA A 2 3.22 -21.32 3.22
C ALA A 2 3.75 -20.59 1.98
N ILE A 3 3.13 -20.83 0.83
CA ILE A 3 3.38 -20.02 -0.37
C ILE A 3 2.80 -18.65 -0.04
N GLN A 4 3.67 -17.70 0.31
CA GLN A 4 3.30 -16.30 0.48
C GLN A 4 2.97 -15.79 -0.92
N GLN A 5 1.70 -15.91 -1.31
CA GLN A 5 1.19 -15.39 -2.57
C GLN A 5 1.40 -13.88 -2.54
N ASP A 6 2.27 -13.40 -3.42
CA ASP A 6 2.56 -11.98 -3.58
C ASP A 6 1.27 -11.24 -4.00
N VAL A 7 0.94 -10.18 -3.27
CA VAL A 7 -0.34 -9.46 -3.42
C VAL A 7 -0.18 -8.47 -4.57
N LYS A 8 -0.76 -8.80 -5.73
CA LYS A 8 -0.73 -7.94 -6.92
C LYS A 8 -2.01 -7.13 -7.04
N LEU A 9 -1.90 -5.82 -7.27
CA LEU A 9 -3.04 -4.95 -7.53
C LEU A 9 -3.75 -5.40 -8.81
N PHE A 10 -5.06 -5.62 -8.71
CA PHE A 10 -5.90 -6.20 -9.77
C PHE A 10 -5.36 -7.54 -10.33
N ASN A 11 -4.57 -8.28 -9.56
CA ASN A 11 -3.83 -9.48 -9.99
C ASN A 11 -2.91 -9.25 -11.21
N ARG A 12 -2.51 -8.01 -11.48
CA ARG A 12 -1.72 -7.64 -12.66
C ARG A 12 -0.46 -6.86 -12.32
N TRP A 13 -0.54 -5.94 -11.35
CA TRP A 13 0.54 -5.01 -11.04
C TRP A 13 1.21 -5.39 -9.72
N SER A 14 2.54 -5.49 -9.71
CA SER A 14 3.32 -5.70 -8.49
C SER A 14 3.58 -4.38 -7.75
N PHE A 15 3.83 -4.46 -6.45
CA PHE A 15 4.24 -3.33 -5.60
C PHE A 15 5.76 -3.27 -5.34
N ASP A 16 6.52 -4.30 -5.72
CA ASP A 16 7.94 -4.43 -5.35
C ASP A 16 8.86 -3.40 -6.00
N ASP A 17 8.56 -2.96 -7.23
CA ASP A 17 9.40 -2.04 -7.99
C ASP A 17 9.00 -0.56 -7.82
N VAL A 18 8.14 -0.26 -6.83
CA VAL A 18 7.63 1.10 -6.60
C VAL A 18 8.49 1.80 -5.54
N GLU A 19 9.45 2.59 -6.00
CA GLU A 19 10.31 3.41 -5.14
C GLU A 19 9.84 4.86 -5.05
N VAL A 20 9.89 5.44 -3.85
CA VAL A 20 9.66 6.87 -3.63
C VAL A 20 11.00 7.57 -3.51
N SER A 21 11.31 8.47 -4.46
CA SER A 21 12.60 9.15 -4.52
C SER A 21 12.81 10.21 -3.42
N ASP A 22 11.74 10.77 -2.88
CA ASP A 22 11.78 11.82 -1.86
C ASP A 22 11.53 11.26 -0.45
N ILE A 23 12.49 11.46 0.45
CA ILE A 23 12.47 10.98 1.83
C ILE A 23 11.27 11.55 2.60
N SER A 24 10.88 12.79 2.34
CA SER A 24 9.76 13.43 3.04
C SER A 24 8.39 12.86 2.66
N LEU A 25 8.29 12.27 1.47
CA LEU A 25 7.05 11.68 0.94
C LEU A 25 6.92 10.19 1.26
N ALA A 26 8.01 9.53 1.68
CA ALA A 26 8.03 8.09 1.95
C ALA A 26 6.96 7.65 2.97
N ASP A 27 6.70 8.47 3.99
CA ASP A 27 5.68 8.20 5.03
C ASP A 27 4.26 8.63 4.64
N TYR A 28 4.10 9.39 3.56
CA TYR A 28 2.81 9.93 3.10
C TYR A 28 2.24 9.21 1.88
N ILE A 29 3.00 8.25 1.31
CA ILE A 29 2.59 7.48 0.14
C ILE A 29 2.49 6.01 0.55
N ALA A 30 1.28 5.47 0.48
CA ALA A 30 0.94 4.10 0.84
C ALA A 30 1.35 3.06 -0.22
N VAL A 31 2.65 2.98 -0.55
CA VAL A 31 3.20 2.01 -1.54
C VAL A 31 3.94 0.84 -0.89
N THR A 32 4.27 0.93 0.40
CA THR A 32 5.02 -0.10 1.13
C THR A 32 4.25 -1.44 1.19
N PRO A 33 4.74 -2.50 0.53
CA PRO A 33 4.01 -3.77 0.37
C PRO A 33 3.49 -4.42 1.67
N PRO A 34 4.26 -4.54 2.77
CA PRO A 34 3.79 -5.24 3.97
C PRO A 34 2.60 -4.55 4.67
N LYS A 35 2.33 -3.28 4.38
CA LYS A 35 1.26 -2.50 5.05
C LYS A 35 0.12 -2.13 4.11
N HIS A 36 0.40 -1.93 2.83
CA HIS A 36 -0.54 -1.30 1.90
C HIS A 36 -0.89 -2.16 0.68
N ALA A 37 -0.23 -3.32 0.50
CA ALA A 37 -0.56 -4.20 -0.61
C ALA A 37 -2.01 -4.68 -0.52
N THR A 38 -2.77 -4.39 -1.58
CA THR A 38 -4.20 -4.69 -1.68
C THR A 38 -4.54 -5.15 -3.09
N TYR A 39 -5.46 -6.11 -3.19
CA TYR A 39 -5.92 -6.62 -4.49
C TYR A 39 -6.87 -5.63 -5.19
N LEU A 40 -7.74 -4.96 -4.43
CA LEU A 40 -8.65 -3.93 -4.90
C LEU A 40 -8.42 -2.62 -4.13
N PRO A 41 -8.61 -1.45 -4.77
CA PRO A 41 -8.47 -0.16 -4.12
C PRO A 41 -9.65 0.20 -3.18
N HIS A 42 -10.48 -0.78 -2.80
CA HIS A 42 -11.65 -0.59 -1.95
C HIS A 42 -11.41 -1.20 -0.56
N THR A 43 -11.14 -0.35 0.44
CA THR A 43 -10.81 -0.79 1.80
C THR A 43 -11.89 -0.49 2.84
N ALA A 44 -12.98 0.20 2.46
CA ALA A 44 -14.01 0.71 3.39
C ALA A 44 -13.43 1.42 4.65
N GLY A 45 -12.19 1.92 4.53
CA GLY A 45 -11.40 2.42 5.65
C GLY A 45 -11.88 3.79 6.12
N ARG A 46 -11.93 3.98 7.44
CA ARG A 46 -12.33 5.26 8.05
C ARG A 46 -11.15 6.21 8.22
N TYR A 47 -10.53 6.61 7.10
CA TYR A 47 -9.34 7.45 7.08
C TYR A 47 -9.59 8.90 7.52
N SER A 48 -10.83 9.33 7.63
CA SER A 48 -11.21 10.69 8.06
C SER A 48 -11.29 10.87 9.59
N VAL A 49 -11.25 9.81 10.39
CA VAL A 49 -11.56 9.86 11.84
C VAL A 49 -10.48 10.58 12.66
N LYS A 50 -9.21 10.54 12.24
CA LYS A 50 -8.10 11.19 12.94
C LYS A 50 -7.19 11.89 11.94
N ARG A 51 -6.49 12.93 12.41
CA ARG A 51 -5.41 13.58 11.64
C ARG A 51 -4.34 12.54 11.28
N PHE A 52 -3.74 12.69 10.09
CA PHE A 52 -2.71 11.80 9.55
C PHE A 52 -3.12 10.35 9.29
N ARG A 53 -4.41 10.01 9.36
CA ARG A 53 -4.89 8.66 9.04
C ARG A 53 -5.13 8.43 7.55
N LYS A 54 -5.10 9.50 6.75
CA LYS A 54 -5.15 9.45 5.28
C LYS A 54 -3.77 9.29 4.65
N ALA A 55 -2.74 9.64 5.42
CA ALA A 55 -1.36 9.39 5.05
C ALA A 55 -1.07 7.90 5.25
#